data_AF-A0A8J7CQM3-F1
#
_entry.id   AF-A0A8J7CQM3-F1
#
_cell.length_a   1.000
_cell.length_b   1.000
_cell.length_c   1.000
_cell.angle_alpha   90.00
_cell.angle_beta   90.00
_cell.angle_gamma   90.00
#
_symmetry.space_group_name_H-M   'P 1'
#
loop_
_entity.id
_entity.type
_entity.pdbx_description
1 polymer ?
#
loop_
_entity_poly.entity_id
_entity_poly.type
_entity_poly.pdbx_seq_one_letter_code
_entity_poly.pdbx_strand_id
1 'polypeptide(L)' 'VFEKTRIKKAQKLVLAAVAAGDAAEAKKLLPAAHKAIDQAAANNTIHKNAAARKKSKLTLKVNAIPA' A
#
# COMPACT_ATOMS: atom_id res chain seq x y z
N VAL A 1 -17.29 1.80 -5.38
CA VAL A 1 -16.46 3.03 -5.36
C VAL A 1 -15.58 3.13 -4.11
N PHE A 2 -16.11 2.79 -2.93
CA PHE A 2 -15.40 2.88 -1.63
C PHE A 2 -14.05 2.13 -1.55
N GLU A 3 -13.91 0.94 -2.14
CA GLU A 3 -12.64 0.18 -2.11
C GLU A 3 -11.49 0.91 -2.83
N LYS A 4 -11.78 1.55 -3.96
CA LYS A 4 -10.78 2.34 -4.70
C LYS A 4 -10.30 3.53 -3.87
N THR A 5 -11.21 4.15 -3.10
CA THR A 5 -10.89 5.25 -2.17
C THR A 5 -10.06 4.77 -0.99
N ARG A 6 -10.40 3.61 -0.40
CA ARG A 6 -9.63 2.97 0.68
C ARG A 6 -8.20 2.67 0.26
N ILE A 7 -8.00 2.07 -0.92
CA ILE A 7 -6.66 1.83 -1.48
C ILE A 7 -5.88 3.14 -1.60
N LYS A 8 -6.49 4.18 -2.18
CA LYS A 8 -5.82 5.48 -2.35
C LYS A 8 -5.41 6.10 -1.00
N LYS A 9 -6.28 6.02 0.02
CA LYS A 9 -5.98 6.54 1.36
C LYS A 9 -4.83 5.78 2.00
N ALA A 10 -4.86 4.44 1.98
CA ALA A 10 -3.80 3.61 2.54
C ALA A 10 -2.45 3.83 1.82
N GLN A 11 -2.47 3.98 0.49
CA GLN A 11 -1.28 4.33 -0.30
C GLN A 11 -0.71 5.69 0.10
N LYS A 12 -1.56 6.71 0.28
CA LYS A 12 -1.10 8.04 0.70
C LYS A 12 -0.45 8.02 2.08
N LEU A 13 -0.99 7.26 3.03
CA LEU A 13 -0.41 7.14 4.37
C LEU A 13 0.98 6.51 4.34
N VAL A 14 1.13 5.41 3.60
CA VAL A 14 2.45 4.76 3.43
C VAL A 14 3.43 5.71 2.73
N LEU A 15 3.00 6.43 1.69
CA LEU A 15 3.85 7.40 0.99
C LEU A 15 4.23 8.59 1.86
N ALA A 16 3.35 9.04 2.76
CA ALA A 16 3.64 10.10 3.71
C ALA A 16 4.73 9.66 4.71
N ALA A 17 4.60 8.46 5.28
CA ALA A 17 5.63 7.89 6.16
C ALA A 17 6.97 7.69 5.44
N VAL A 18 6.94 7.25 4.17
CA VAL A 18 8.15 7.13 3.33
C VAL A 18 8.79 8.50 3.07
N ALA A 19 7.99 9.53 2.81
CA ALA A 19 8.49 10.89 2.60
C ALA A 19 9.04 11.53 3.88
N ALA A 20 8.49 11.16 5.04
CA ALA A 20 8.99 11.59 6.35
C ALA A 20 10.30 10.87 6.75
N GLY A 21 10.68 9.77 6.08
CA GLY A 21 11.86 8.98 6.42
C GLY A 21 11.63 7.97 7.56
N ASP A 22 10.40 7.84 8.05
CA ASP A 22 10.07 6.98 9.19
C ASP A 22 9.92 5.51 8.78
N ALA A 23 11.05 4.80 8.70
CA ALA A 23 11.10 3.38 8.30
C ALA A 23 10.23 2.47 9.21
N ALA A 24 10.15 2.77 10.51
CA ALA A 24 9.36 2.00 11.46
C ALA A 24 7.85 2.14 11.22
N GLU A 25 7.39 3.37 10.95
CA GLU A 25 5.98 3.64 10.69
C GLU A 25 5.56 3.16 9.31
N ALA A 26 6.42 3.33 8.30
CA ALA A 26 6.20 2.80 6.96
C ALA A 26 6.02 1.27 6.96
N LYS A 27 6.83 0.54 7.74
CA LYS A 27 6.69 -0.92 7.91
C LYS A 27 5.40 -1.31 8.64
N LYS A 28 4.94 -0.53 9.63
CA LYS A 28 3.67 -0.77 10.34
C LYS A 28 2.45 -0.53 9.46
N LEU A 29 2.50 0.47 8.57
CA LEU A 29 1.38 0.82 7.69
C LEU A 29 1.28 -0.09 6.45
N LEU A 30 2.37 -0.76 6.08
CA LEU A 30 2.42 -1.61 4.89
C LEU A 30 1.42 -2.80 4.92
N PRO A 31 1.27 -3.57 6.03
CA PRO A 31 0.25 -4.62 6.14
C PRO A 31 -1.18 -4.11 5.96
N ALA A 32 -1.49 -2.92 6.50
CA ALA A 32 -2.82 -2.31 6.36
C ALA A 32 -3.11 -1.95 4.90
N ALA A 33 -2.11 -1.44 4.17
CA ALA A 33 -2.23 -1.17 2.75
C ALA A 33 -2.39 -2.46 1.92
N HIS A 34 -1.67 -3.53 2.26
CA HIS A 34 -1.84 -4.84 1.62
C HIS A 34 -3.24 -5.40 1.84
N LYS A 35 -3.78 -5.35 3.07
CA LYS A 35 -5.14 -5.80 3.37
C LYS A 35 -6.20 -5.09 2.52
N ALA A 36 -6.10 -3.76 2.38
CA ALA A 36 -7.04 -2.99 1.57
C ALA A 36 -6.94 -3.34 0.07
N ILE A 37 -5.74 -3.60 -0.43
CA ILE A 37 -5.51 -4.01 -1.82
C ILE A 37 -6.07 -5.41 -2.08
N ASP A 38 -5.86 -6.34 -1.15
CA ASP A 38 -6.28 -7.73 -1.30
C ASP A 38 -7.80 -7.88 -1.15
N GLN A 39 -8.44 -7.13 -0.26
CA GLN A 39 -9.90 -7.04 -0.19
C GLN A 39 -10.50 -6.52 -1.49
N ALA A 40 -9.90 -5.49 -2.10
CA ALA A 40 -10.38 -4.96 -3.38
C ALA A 40 -10.18 -5.95 -4.53
N ALA A 41 -9.16 -6.80 -4.47
CA ALA A 41 -8.94 -7.88 -5.44
C ALA A 41 -9.96 -9.01 -5.26
N ALA A 42 -10.24 -9.41 -4.02
CA ALA A 42 -11.25 -10.42 -3.69
C ALA A 42 -12.66 -9.99 -4.13
N ASN A 43 -12.99 -8.71 -3.96
CA ASN A 43 -14.24 -8.12 -4.41
C ASN A 43 -14.27 -7.80 -5.92
N ASN A 44 -13.32 -8.33 -6.71
CA ASN A 44 -13.17 -8.12 -8.15
C ASN A 44 -13.13 -6.63 -8.59
N THR A 45 -12.84 -5.70 -7.68
CA THR A 45 -12.80 -4.27 -7.98
C THR A 45 -11.52 -3.89 -8.72
N ILE A 46 -10.45 -4.66 -8.49
CA ILE A 46 -9.18 -4.58 -9.23
C ILE A 46 -8.74 -5.98 -9.64
N HIS A 47 -8.13 -6.10 -10.81
CA HIS A 47 -7.58 -7.37 -11.24
C HIS A 47 -6.41 -7.81 -10.33
N LYS A 48 -6.25 -9.12 -10.11
CA LYS A 48 -5.18 -9.71 -9.29
C LYS A 48 -3.78 -9.19 -9.64
N ASN A 49 -3.49 -9.02 -10.93
CA ASN A 49 -2.20 -8.48 -11.38
C ASN A 49 -2.04 -6.99 -11.03
N ALA A 50 -3.12 -6.21 -11.05
CA ALA A 50 -3.08 -4.81 -10.63
C ALA A 50 -2.89 -4.69 -9.11
N ALA A 51 -3.46 -5.60 -8.33
CA ALA A 51 -3.20 -5.71 -6.90
C ALA A 51 -1.73 -6.04 -6.63
N ALA A 52 -1.19 -7.08 -7.27
CA ALA A 52 0.22 -7.48 -7.15
C ALA A 52 1.20 -6.33 -7.51
N ARG A 53 0.97 -5.63 -8.63
CA ARG A 53 1.79 -4.47 -9.02
C ARG A 53 1.78 -3.37 -7.96
N LYS A 54 0.61 -3.07 -7.38
CA LYS A 54 0.49 -2.06 -6.32
C LYS A 54 1.20 -2.47 -5.04
N LYS A 55 1.11 -3.74 -4.64
CA LYS A 55 1.83 -4.26 -3.46
C LYS A 55 3.34 -4.15 -3.66
N SER A 56 3.86 -4.65 -4.78
CA SER A 56 5.29 -4.58 -5.12
C SER A 56 5.80 -3.13 -5.10
N LYS A 57 5.10 -2.19 -5.75
CA LYS A 57 5.52 -0.78 -5.78
C LYS A 57 5.57 -0.13 -4.39
N LEU A 58 4.66 -0.48 -3.48
CA LEU A 58 4.69 0.02 -2.10
C LEU A 58 5.87 -0.57 -1.33
N THR A 59 6.07 -1.88 -1.40
CA THR A 59 7.17 -2.57 -0.72
C THR A 59 8.53 -2.05 -1.17
N LEU A 60 8.73 -1.86 -2.49
CA LEU A 60 9.96 -1.27 -3.02
C LEU A 60 10.24 0.12 -2.44
N LYS A 61 9.21 0.96 -2.30
CA LYS A 61 9.36 2.31 -1.73
C LYS A 61 9.70 2.30 -0.24
N VAL A 62 9.09 1.39 0.53
CA VAL A 62 9.41 1.25 1.95
C VAL A 62 10.83 0.70 2.15
N ASN A 63 11.25 -0.25 1.32
CA ASN A 63 12.59 -0.84 1.38
C ASN A 63 13.69 0.08 0.83
N ALA A 64 13.33 1.07 0.01
CA ALA A 64 14.26 2.09 -0.48
C ALA A 64 14.63 3.12 0.60
N ILE A 65 13.93 3.16 1.73
CA ILE A 65 14.37 3.92 2.90
C ILE A 65 15.57 3.17 3.49
N PRO A 66 16.79 3.76 3.46
CA PRO A 66 17.92 3.16 4.17
C PRO A 66 17.60 3.10 5.67
N ALA A 67 17.99 2.02 6.32
CA ALA A 67 17.78 1.79 7.75
C ALA A 67 18.41 2.89 8.60
#